data_AF-A0A939AMC6-F1
#
_entry.id   AF-A0A939AMC6-F1
#
_cell.length_a   1.000
_cell.length_b   1.000
_cell.length_c   1.000
_cell.angle_alpha   90.00
_cell.angle_beta   90.00
_cell.angle_gamma   90.00
#
_symmetry.space_group_name_H-M   'P 1'
#
loop_
_entity.id
_entity.type
_entity.pdbx_description
1 polymer ?
#
loop_
_entity_poly.entity_id
_entity_poly.type
_entity_poly.pdbx_seq_one_letter_code
_entity_poly.pdbx_strand_id
1 'polypeptide(L)'
;DFQERLILNYGGEYLWSSANLEAFRRLSIPEEHKSVILEQWKWLQEPVKLPGSYMQERELANVWNRIVFDGANPRVAIDRSIIVINREITRKMEEFGYLVNGQRVREFKIPTIETVREWMDNAK
;
A
#
# COMPACT_ATOMS: atom_id res chain seq x y z
N ASP A 1 -20.12 -16.36 -6.49
CA ASP A 1 -20.27 -16.45 -7.94
C ASP A 1 -18.96 -16.27 -8.71
N PHE A 2 -18.40 -15.07 -8.89
CA PHE A 2 -17.20 -14.88 -9.75
C PHE A 2 -16.03 -15.82 -9.42
N GLN A 3 -15.63 -15.87 -8.16
CA GLN A 3 -14.53 -16.73 -7.74
C GLN A 3 -14.86 -18.23 -7.80
N GLU A 4 -16.09 -18.62 -7.49
CA GLU A 4 -16.51 -20.02 -7.62
C GLU A 4 -16.36 -20.47 -9.07
N ARG A 5 -16.73 -19.60 -10.03
CA ARG A 5 -16.50 -19.86 -11.46
C ARG A 5 -15.03 -19.97 -11.82
N LEU A 6 -14.16 -19.14 -11.24
CA LEU A 6 -12.70 -19.26 -11.43
C LEU A 6 -12.19 -20.63 -10.97
N ILE A 7 -12.57 -21.05 -9.76
CA ILE A 7 -12.12 -22.33 -9.21
C ILE A 7 -12.70 -23.52 -9.99
N LEU A 8 -13.98 -23.46 -10.35
CA LEU A 8 -14.64 -24.52 -11.13
C LEU A 8 -14.04 -24.69 -12.53
N ASN A 9 -13.68 -23.59 -13.19
CA ASN A 9 -13.16 -23.62 -14.56
C ASN A 9 -11.66 -23.93 -14.62
N TYR A 10 -10.88 -23.48 -13.63
CA TYR A 10 -9.43 -23.47 -13.72
C TYR A 10 -8.70 -24.20 -12.59
N GLY A 11 -9.42 -24.62 -11.54
CA GLY A 11 -8.85 -25.36 -10.42
C GLY A 11 -8.64 -24.53 -9.14
N GLY A 12 -8.26 -25.22 -8.06
CA GLY A 12 -8.11 -24.62 -6.72
C GLY A 12 -7.00 -23.57 -6.63
N GLU A 13 -6.04 -23.60 -7.55
CA GLU A 13 -4.93 -22.66 -7.66
C GLU A 13 -5.39 -21.27 -8.12
N TYR A 14 -6.59 -21.15 -8.71
CA TYR A 14 -7.17 -19.89 -9.19
C TYR A 14 -7.99 -19.18 -8.12
N LEU A 15 -7.58 -19.32 -6.85
CA LEU A 15 -8.18 -18.60 -5.74
C LEU A 15 -7.99 -17.09 -5.91
N TRP A 16 -9.10 -16.35 -5.90
CA TRP A 16 -9.09 -14.90 -5.96
C TRP A 16 -9.25 -14.28 -4.57
N SER A 17 -8.21 -13.64 -4.04
CA SER A 17 -8.26 -12.96 -2.74
C SER A 17 -8.81 -11.55 -2.88
N SER A 18 -10.12 -11.38 -2.73
CA SER A 18 -10.78 -10.07 -2.82
C SER A 18 -10.41 -9.15 -1.65
N ALA A 19 -10.19 -7.86 -1.93
CA ALA A 19 -10.05 -6.83 -0.90
C ALA A 19 -11.38 -6.52 -0.18
N ASN A 20 -12.52 -6.95 -0.73
CA ASN A 20 -13.80 -6.87 -0.05
C ASN A 20 -13.90 -7.99 1.00
N LEU A 21 -13.89 -7.62 2.29
CA LEU A 21 -13.92 -8.57 3.40
C LEU A 21 -15.17 -9.47 3.41
N GLU A 22 -16.32 -8.99 2.96
CA GLU A 22 -17.53 -9.81 2.86
C GLU A 22 -17.41 -10.88 1.77
N ALA A 23 -16.77 -10.54 0.65
CA ALA A 23 -16.44 -11.52 -0.38
C ALA A 23 -15.35 -12.49 0.10
N PHE A 24 -14.34 -12.00 0.81
CA PHE A 24 -13.26 -12.83 1.37
C PHE A 24 -13.78 -13.85 2.40
N ARG A 25 -14.77 -13.51 3.22
CA ARG A 25 -15.37 -14.48 4.17
C ARG A 25 -16.01 -15.69 3.46
N ARG A 26 -16.42 -15.50 2.20
CA ARG A 26 -17.05 -16.52 1.36
C ARG A 26 -16.05 -17.35 0.55
N LEU A 27 -14.73 -17.15 0.72
CA LEU A 27 -13.74 -18.02 0.08
C LEU A 27 -14.00 -19.48 0.49
N SER A 28 -13.95 -20.39 -0.49
CA SER A 28 -14.04 -21.84 -0.33
C SER A 28 -12.70 -22.46 0.13
N ILE A 29 -12.04 -21.80 1.09
CA ILE A 29 -10.84 -22.31 1.77
C ILE A 29 -11.19 -22.69 3.23
N PRO A 30 -10.38 -23.53 3.90
CA PRO A 30 -10.59 -23.90 5.29
C PRO A 30 -10.83 -22.69 6.21
N GLU A 31 -11.81 -22.82 7.10
CA GLU A 31 -12.25 -21.74 8.00
C GLU A 31 -11.12 -21.28 8.94
N GLU A 32 -10.26 -22.20 9.36
CA GLU A 32 -9.06 -21.93 10.15
C GLU A 32 -8.11 -20.94 9.46
N HIS A 33 -7.93 -21.05 8.14
CA HIS A 33 -7.09 -20.12 7.38
C HIS A 33 -7.75 -18.75 7.23
N LYS A 34 -9.06 -18.71 6.93
CA LYS A 34 -9.81 -17.44 6.85
C LYS A 34 -9.74 -16.69 8.17
N SER A 35 -9.93 -17.40 9.28
CA SER A 35 -9.91 -16.83 10.63
C SER A 35 -8.57 -16.16 10.94
N VAL A 36 -7.44 -16.82 10.61
CA VAL A 36 -6.10 -16.24 10.79
C VAL A 36 -5.90 -15.02 9.90
N ILE A 37 -6.25 -15.09 8.62
CA ILE A 37 -6.05 -13.97 7.68
C ILE A 37 -6.90 -12.76 8.09
N LEU A 38 -8.16 -12.98 8.48
CA LEU A 38 -9.06 -11.92 8.93
C LEU A 38 -8.60 -11.28 10.24
N GLU A 39 -7.92 -12.04 11.12
CA GLU A 39 -7.29 -11.47 12.30
C GLU A 39 -6.11 -10.56 11.93
N GLN A 40 -5.23 -11.03 11.04
CA GLN A 40 -4.10 -10.23 10.55
C GLN A 40 -4.57 -8.96 9.83
N TRP A 41 -5.69 -9.02 9.10
CA TRP A 41 -6.24 -7.89 8.37
C TRP A 41 -6.55 -6.68 9.27
N LYS A 42 -6.90 -6.90 10.54
CA LYS A 42 -7.17 -5.81 11.51
C LYS A 42 -5.95 -4.93 11.78
N TRP A 43 -4.75 -5.47 11.56
CA TRP A 43 -3.48 -4.80 11.79
C TRP A 43 -2.93 -4.14 10.53
N LEU A 44 -3.55 -4.40 9.37
CA LEU A 44 -3.13 -3.82 8.11
C LEU A 44 -3.39 -2.31 8.12
N GLN A 45 -2.33 -1.55 7.88
CA GLN A 45 -2.37 -0.10 7.70
C GLN A 45 -1.78 0.21 6.33
N GLU A 46 -2.61 0.73 5.43
CA GLU A 46 -2.12 1.15 4.12
C GLU A 46 -1.55 2.57 4.21
N PRO A 47 -0.26 2.79 3.90
CA PRO A 47 0.29 4.13 3.86
C PRO A 47 -0.27 4.88 2.66
N VAL A 48 -0.57 6.16 2.86
CA VAL A 48 -0.99 7.08 1.80
C VAL A 48 0.06 7.10 0.68
N LYS A 49 -0.39 6.97 -0.57
CA LYS A 49 0.46 7.12 -1.75
C LYS A 49 0.60 8.59 -2.13
N LEU A 50 1.72 9.19 -1.75
CA LEU A 50 2.19 10.50 -2.20
C LEU A 50 3.13 10.37 -3.41
N PRO A 51 3.33 11.42 -4.23
CA PRO A 51 4.43 11.48 -5.18
C PRO A 51 5.76 11.14 -4.51
N GLY A 52 6.49 10.17 -5.08
CA GLY A 52 7.76 9.68 -4.51
C GLY A 52 7.63 8.57 -3.46
N SER A 53 6.42 8.12 -3.10
CA SER A 53 6.23 7.06 -2.07
C SER A 53 6.90 5.72 -2.40
N TYR A 54 7.16 5.44 -3.68
CA TYR A 54 7.94 4.26 -4.07
C TYR A 54 9.33 4.23 -3.40
N MET A 55 9.89 5.39 -3.05
CA MET A 55 11.17 5.47 -2.37
C MET A 55 11.09 4.97 -0.93
N GLN A 56 9.95 5.14 -0.27
CA GLN A 56 9.72 4.60 1.07
C GLN A 56 9.80 3.07 1.05
N GLU A 57 9.10 2.43 0.12
CA GLU A 57 9.10 0.96 -0.04
C GLU A 57 10.51 0.44 -0.39
N ARG A 58 11.18 1.11 -1.34
CA ARG A 58 12.55 0.76 -1.74
C ARG A 58 13.54 0.89 -0.58
N GLU A 59 13.51 2.02 0.12
CA GLU A 59 14.45 2.25 1.21
C GLU A 59 14.17 1.33 2.40
N LEU A 60 12.91 0.92 2.63
CA LEU A 60 12.61 -0.09 3.65
C LEU A 60 13.30 -1.43 3.33
N ALA A 61 13.26 -1.88 2.07
CA ALA A 61 14.00 -3.06 1.63
C ALA A 61 15.52 -2.87 1.77
N ASN A 62 16.04 -1.68 1.44
CA ASN A 62 17.46 -1.36 1.62
C ASN A 62 17.87 -1.34 3.10
N VAL A 63 17.04 -0.81 4.00
CA VAL A 63 17.28 -0.84 5.46
C VAL A 63 17.39 -2.28 5.93
N TRP A 64 16.44 -3.14 5.54
CA TRP A 64 16.46 -4.54 5.93
C TRP A 64 17.73 -5.25 5.44
N ASN A 65 18.10 -5.07 4.17
CA ASN A 65 19.32 -5.64 3.61
C ASN A 65 20.58 -5.19 4.38
N ARG A 66 20.72 -3.89 4.66
CA ARG A 66 21.86 -3.34 5.40
C ARG A 66 21.96 -3.91 6.81
N ILE A 67 20.84 -4.08 7.50
CA ILE A 67 20.81 -4.63 8.86
C ILE A 67 21.17 -6.11 8.86
N VAL A 68 20.51 -6.89 8.00
CA VAL A 68 20.58 -8.36 8.03
C VAL A 68 21.84 -8.89 7.37
N PHE A 69 22.24 -8.33 6.23
CA PHE A 69 23.42 -8.83 5.49
C PHE A 69 24.69 -8.10 5.88
N ASP A 70 24.63 -6.77 6.08
CA ASP A 70 25.84 -5.97 6.34
C ASP A 70 26.09 -5.71 7.83
N GLY A 71 25.20 -6.18 8.72
CA GLY A 71 25.31 -5.96 10.17
C GLY A 71 25.20 -4.49 10.58
N ALA A 72 24.60 -3.64 9.74
CA ALA A 72 24.49 -2.22 10.03
C ALA A 72 23.63 -1.98 11.28
N ASN A 73 24.00 -0.97 12.08
CA ASN A 73 23.17 -0.55 13.20
C ASN A 73 21.77 -0.13 12.71
N PRO A 74 20.68 -0.71 13.26
CA PRO A 74 19.32 -0.44 12.77
C PRO A 74 18.95 1.04 12.79
N ARG A 75 19.32 1.77 13.85
CA ARG A 75 19.02 3.20 13.96
C ARG A 75 19.72 3.98 12.86
N VAL A 76 21.01 3.73 12.65
CA VAL A 76 21.78 4.40 11.60
C VAL A 76 21.25 4.07 10.20
N ALA A 77 20.88 2.82 9.95
CA ALA A 77 20.31 2.41 8.67
C ALA A 77 18.98 3.13 8.40
N ILE A 78 18.09 3.19 9.39
CA ILE A 78 16.80 3.88 9.30
C ILE A 78 16.99 5.39 9.10
N ASP A 79 17.82 6.03 9.93
CA ASP A 79 18.04 7.48 9.87
C ASP A 79 18.57 7.93 8.50
N ARG A 80 19.50 7.16 7.91
CA ARG A 80 20.00 7.41 6.56
C ARG A 80 18.89 7.30 5.51
N SER A 81 18.07 6.27 5.60
CA SER A 81 16.97 6.05 4.67
C SER A 81 15.89 7.13 4.76
N ILE A 82 15.59 7.64 5.95
CA ILE A 82 14.65 8.77 6.12
C ILE A 82 15.09 9.99 5.30
N ILE A 83 16.38 10.33 5.31
CA ILE A 83 16.91 11.46 4.52
C ILE A 83 16.70 11.22 3.01
N VAL A 84 16.98 10.00 2.54
CA VAL A 84 16.82 9.63 1.12
C VAL A 84 15.35 9.69 0.70
N ILE A 85 14.46 9.14 1.52
CA ILE A 85 13.00 9.14 1.30
C ILE A 85 12.49 10.58 1.21
N ASN A 86 12.80 11.41 2.21
CA ASN A 86 12.32 12.79 2.26
C ASN A 86 12.81 13.60 1.05
N ARG A 87 14.09 13.45 0.67
CA ARG A 87 14.64 14.13 -0.50
C ARG A 87 13.90 13.74 -1.80
N GLU A 88 13.56 12.47 -1.96
CA GLU A 88 12.84 12.01 -3.15
C GLU A 88 11.38 12.49 -3.16
N ILE A 89 10.69 12.43 -2.02
CA ILE A 89 9.32 12.94 -1.90
C ILE A 89 9.31 14.43 -2.24
N THR A 90 10.23 15.23 -1.69
CA THR A 90 10.35 16.66 -2.03
C THR A 90 10.60 16.86 -3.52
N ARG A 91 11.57 16.14 -4.10
CA ARG A 91 11.89 16.23 -5.53
C ARG A 91 10.68 15.93 -6.41
N LYS A 92 9.91 14.88 -6.09
CA LYS A 92 8.70 14.52 -6.85
C LYS A 92 7.57 15.51 -6.64
N MET A 93 7.38 16.01 -5.43
CA MET A 93 6.40 17.05 -5.16
C MET A 93 6.72 18.35 -5.92
N GLU A 94 7.99 18.71 -6.08
CA GLU A 94 8.41 19.83 -6.94
C GLU A 94 8.18 19.53 -8.43
N GLU A 95 8.58 18.34 -8.91
CA GLU A 95 8.41 17.89 -10.29
C GLU A 95 6.94 17.96 -10.75
N PHE A 96 5.99 17.62 -9.87
CA PHE A 96 4.55 17.68 -10.15
C PHE A 96 3.89 19.01 -9.74
N GLY A 97 4.67 20.02 -9.33
CA GLY A 97 4.17 21.37 -9.04
C GLY A 97 3.37 21.50 -7.75
N TYR A 98 3.53 20.58 -6.79
CA TYR A 98 2.99 20.71 -5.44
C TYR A 98 3.85 21.60 -4.54
N LEU A 99 5.16 21.61 -4.80
CA LEU A 99 6.15 22.44 -4.12
C LEU A 99 6.88 23.33 -5.13
N VAL A 100 7.31 24.51 -4.69
CA VAL A 100 8.26 25.39 -5.39
C VAL A 100 9.27 25.89 -4.37
N ASN A 101 10.56 25.59 -4.56
CA ASN A 101 11.63 25.94 -3.62
C ASN A 101 11.31 25.49 -2.19
N GLY A 102 10.81 24.26 -2.03
CA GLY A 102 10.36 23.73 -0.73
C GLY A 102 9.09 24.35 -0.13
N GLN A 103 8.45 25.34 -0.78
CA GLN A 103 7.19 25.92 -0.32
C GLN A 103 5.98 25.26 -0.98
N ARG A 104 4.95 24.94 -0.20
CA ARG A 104 3.71 24.33 -0.70
C ARG A 104 2.88 25.36 -1.47
N VAL A 105 2.76 25.15 -2.79
CA VAL A 105 1.97 26.01 -3.68
C VAL A 105 0.63 25.38 -4.05
N ARG A 106 0.50 24.06 -3.95
CA ARG A 106 -0.73 23.32 -4.23
C ARG A 106 -0.98 22.24 -3.18
N GLU A 107 -2.23 22.11 -2.79
CA GLU A 107 -2.66 21.03 -1.90
C GLU A 107 -2.77 19.70 -2.65
N PHE A 108 -2.00 18.70 -2.19
CA PHE A 108 -2.22 17.31 -2.57
C PHE A 108 -3.46 16.78 -1.83
N LYS A 109 -4.55 16.52 -2.55
CA LYS A 109 -5.78 15.93 -1.99
C LYS A 109 -5.67 14.41 -2.03
N ILE A 110 -5.73 13.79 -0.85
CA ILE A 110 -5.81 12.34 -0.71
C ILE A 110 -7.29 11.95 -0.86
N PRO A 111 -7.66 11.08 -1.82
CA PRO A 111 -9.04 10.64 -1.95
C PRO A 111 -9.50 9.90 -0.69
N THR A 112 -10.67 10.26 -0.18
CA THR A 112 -11.35 9.53 0.89
C THR A 112 -12.50 8.70 0.34
N ILE A 113 -13.14 7.88 1.18
CA ILE A 113 -14.32 7.12 0.77
C ILE A 113 -15.48 8.04 0.33
N GLU A 114 -15.60 9.22 0.94
CA GLU A 114 -16.56 10.25 0.55
C GLU A 114 -16.24 10.80 -0.84
N THR A 115 -14.95 11.07 -1.11
CA THR A 115 -14.50 11.51 -2.45
C THR A 115 -14.87 10.47 -3.52
N VAL A 116 -14.68 9.19 -3.23
CA VAL A 116 -15.02 8.10 -4.16
C VAL A 116 -16.53 8.01 -4.38
N ARG A 117 -17.34 8.14 -3.32
CA ARG A 117 -18.81 8.14 -3.44
C ARG A 117 -19.31 9.30 -4.30
N GLU A 118 -18.79 10.50 -4.07
CA GLU A 118 -19.12 11.68 -4.88
C GLU A 118 -18.79 11.47 -6.36
N TRP A 119 -17.63 10.89 -6.68
CA TRP A 119 -17.28 10.56 -8.07
C TRP A 119 -18.24 9.53 -8.68
N MET A 120 -18.67 8.53 -7.91
CA MET A 120 -19.65 7.54 -8.38
C MET A 120 -21.02 8.16 -8.67
N ASP A 121 -21.46 9.12 -7.85
CA ASP A 121 -22.74 9.80 -8.04
C ASP A 121 -22.72 10.75 -9.25
N ASN A 122 -21.59 11.45 -9.45
CA ASN A 122 -21.39 12.38 -10.57
C ASN A 122 -21.02 11.71 -11.90
N ALA A 123 -20.69 10.41 -11.89
CA ALA A 123 -20.37 9.65 -13.10
C ALA A 123 -21.62 9.14 -13.85
N LYS A 124 -22.83 9.40 -13.33
CA LYS A 124 -24.10 9.16 -14.01
C LYS A 124 -24.45 10.30 -14.96
#